data_AF-A0A9P5RAS1-F1
#
_entry.id   AF-A0A9P5RAS1-F1
#
_cell.length_a   1.000
_cell.length_b   1.000
_cell.length_c   1.000
_cell.angle_alpha   90.00
_cell.angle_beta   90.00
_cell.angle_gamma   90.00
#
_symmetry.space_group_name_H-M   'P 1'
#
loop_
_entity.id
_entity.type
_entity.pdbx_description
1 polymer ?
#
loop_
_entity_poly.entity_id
_entity_poly.type
_entity_poly.pdbx_seq_one_letter_code
_entity_poly.pdbx_strand_id
1 'polypeptide(L)'
;MSCDLTDPAILEAYQAIVSGTPTNWLILGYHDTRDKISLYSKGTGGLEELRANLTEEVLYGFVRIEGRFALLAYVSEQVSGLRRARALVHGKAVGALFKNTHVQINSSNLAELSDEKVRNRLGLVDGPPTPDPSGSPVIPSSPVPVAAPRPMTPVSPTPPATFHNINTATAPTPQSVASEVSSPVRVASPAPPSSGGASTPRTERQLELEAAERKMREEMERQKKAEVLKRQKETQEREAREQELFAHKQAQELEQKRKNESDRAAREAMKKQLIEMEKLRGSGLSGYITIQSHGSPFWRRRFYVMRGQAISFYRDEFDRKSAISELRLGGRVVNIEDASLDCLIPNSFR
;
A
#
# COMPACT_ATOMS: atom_id res chain seq x y z
N MET A 1 -10.61 3.89 -8.85
CA MET A 1 -10.39 3.08 -10.07
C MET A 1 -9.28 2.08 -9.73
N SER A 2 -9.64 0.86 -9.35
CA SER A 2 -8.70 -0.22 -9.05
C SER A 2 -8.43 -1.04 -10.31
N CYS A 3 -7.18 -1.41 -10.53
CA CYS A 3 -6.74 -2.26 -11.62
C CYS A 3 -6.48 -3.68 -11.09
N ASP A 4 -6.95 -4.69 -11.80
CA ASP A 4 -6.70 -6.10 -11.53
C ASP A 4 -5.44 -6.57 -12.26
N LEU A 5 -4.43 -7.02 -11.49
CA LEU A 5 -3.13 -7.52 -11.92
C LEU A 5 -2.87 -8.95 -11.38
N THR A 6 -3.94 -9.70 -11.11
CA THR A 6 -3.86 -11.02 -10.46
C THR A 6 -3.41 -12.16 -11.36
N ASP A 7 -3.18 -11.91 -12.66
CA ASP A 7 -2.72 -12.93 -13.61
C ASP A 7 -1.34 -13.49 -13.19
N PRO A 8 -1.25 -14.79 -12.81
CA PRO A 8 0.00 -15.38 -12.34
C PRO A 8 1.08 -15.40 -13.42
N ALA A 9 0.69 -15.42 -14.70
CA ALA A 9 1.63 -15.42 -15.83
C ALA A 9 2.49 -14.16 -15.88
N ILE A 10 2.00 -13.03 -15.32
CA ILE A 10 2.76 -11.78 -15.21
C ILE A 10 3.97 -11.99 -14.30
N LEU A 11 3.75 -12.59 -13.12
CA LEU A 11 4.81 -12.78 -12.13
C LEU A 11 5.84 -13.80 -12.61
N GLU A 12 5.39 -14.88 -13.24
CA GLU A 12 6.27 -15.88 -13.85
C GLU A 12 7.17 -15.27 -14.94
N ALA A 13 6.59 -14.48 -15.86
CA ALA A 13 7.35 -13.80 -16.90
C ALA A 13 8.32 -12.76 -16.33
N TYR A 14 7.90 -12.00 -15.32
CA TYR A 14 8.75 -11.04 -14.63
C TYR A 14 9.95 -11.72 -13.96
N GLN A 15 9.72 -12.81 -13.22
CA GLN A 15 10.80 -13.57 -12.58
C GLN A 15 11.77 -14.15 -13.60
N ALA A 16 11.28 -14.65 -14.74
CA ALA A 16 12.12 -15.12 -15.84
C ALA A 16 13.06 -14.00 -16.36
N ILE A 17 12.52 -12.78 -16.54
CA ILE A 17 13.31 -11.62 -17.00
C ILE A 17 14.34 -11.19 -15.94
N VAL A 18 13.98 -11.18 -14.66
CA VAL A 18 14.90 -10.76 -13.59
C VAL A 18 16.00 -11.80 -13.33
N SER A 19 15.68 -13.10 -13.43
CA SER A 19 16.60 -14.20 -13.13
C SER A 19 17.67 -14.47 -14.19
N GLY A 20 17.67 -13.75 -15.31
CA GLY A 20 18.70 -13.95 -16.34
C GLY A 20 18.36 -15.00 -17.40
N THR A 21 17.17 -15.62 -17.36
CA THR A 21 16.72 -16.62 -18.35
C THR A 21 16.64 -16.01 -19.77
N PRO A 22 16.50 -16.81 -20.87
CA PRO A 22 16.49 -16.26 -22.23
C PRO A 22 15.36 -15.25 -22.47
N THR A 23 14.25 -15.33 -21.72
CA THR A 23 13.19 -14.31 -21.77
C THR A 23 13.71 -12.98 -21.23
N ASN A 24 13.68 -11.95 -22.06
CA ASN A 24 14.20 -10.62 -21.72
C ASN A 24 13.15 -9.51 -21.86
N TRP A 25 11.95 -9.81 -22.36
CA TRP A 25 10.85 -8.85 -22.37
C TRP A 25 9.48 -9.51 -22.20
N LEU A 26 8.52 -8.71 -21.74
CA LEU A 26 7.08 -9.03 -21.72
C LEU A 26 6.25 -7.80 -22.11
N ILE A 27 5.03 -8.03 -22.56
CA ILE A 27 3.99 -7.03 -22.81
C ILE A 27 2.76 -7.43 -22.01
N LEU A 28 2.14 -6.45 -21.36
CA LEU A 28 0.85 -6.57 -20.69
C LEU A 28 -0.20 -5.75 -21.45
N GLY A 29 -1.42 -6.25 -21.49
CA GLY A 29 -2.53 -5.62 -22.18
C GLY A 29 -3.86 -5.89 -21.50
N TYR A 30 -4.90 -5.17 -21.96
CA TYR A 30 -6.24 -5.26 -21.39
C TYR A 30 -7.10 -6.38 -21.98
N HIS A 31 -6.76 -6.92 -23.16
CA HIS A 31 -7.53 -7.96 -23.88
C HIS A 31 -9.04 -7.66 -23.88
N ASP A 32 -9.42 -6.48 -24.39
CA ASP A 32 -10.80 -5.96 -24.42
C ASP A 32 -11.51 -5.74 -23.07
N THR A 33 -10.83 -5.97 -21.95
CA THR A 33 -11.38 -5.64 -20.64
C THR A 33 -11.13 -4.18 -20.26
N ARG A 34 -11.86 -3.68 -19.26
CA ARG A 34 -11.73 -2.29 -18.81
C ARG A 34 -10.64 -2.07 -17.77
N ASP A 35 -10.57 -2.98 -16.80
CA ASP A 35 -9.79 -2.79 -15.57
C ASP A 35 -8.87 -3.98 -15.25
N LYS A 36 -8.86 -5.04 -16.08
CA LYS A 36 -8.00 -6.21 -15.91
C LYS A 36 -6.83 -6.15 -16.88
N ILE A 37 -5.62 -6.36 -16.37
CA ILE A 37 -4.40 -6.41 -17.16
C ILE A 37 -3.83 -7.82 -17.03
N SER A 38 -3.55 -8.46 -18.15
CA SER A 38 -2.95 -9.79 -18.23
C SER A 38 -1.76 -9.81 -19.18
N LEU A 39 -0.98 -10.89 -19.12
CA LEU A 39 0.13 -11.10 -20.04
C LEU A 39 -0.40 -11.11 -21.49
N TYR A 40 0.22 -10.32 -22.35
CA TYR A 40 -0.11 -10.21 -23.77
C TYR A 40 0.88 -11.00 -24.62
N SER A 41 2.17 -10.79 -24.38
CA SER A 41 3.25 -11.52 -25.06
C SER A 41 4.54 -11.48 -24.24
N LYS A 42 5.48 -12.37 -24.53
CA LYS A 42 6.84 -12.39 -23.96
C LYS A 42 7.82 -13.00 -24.96
N GLY A 43 9.09 -12.62 -24.88
CA GLY A 43 10.08 -13.08 -25.86
C GLY A 43 11.52 -12.88 -25.42
N THR A 44 12.42 -13.07 -26.39
CA THR A 44 13.88 -13.16 -26.18
C THR A 44 14.69 -12.22 -27.08
N GLY A 45 14.05 -11.56 -28.05
CA GLY A 45 14.60 -10.60 -28.99
C GLY A 45 14.66 -9.16 -28.46
N GLY A 46 14.55 -8.96 -27.15
CA GLY A 46 14.76 -7.68 -26.49
C GLY A 46 13.76 -6.60 -26.90
N LEU A 47 14.23 -5.35 -26.90
CA LEU A 47 13.41 -4.17 -27.17
C LEU A 47 12.87 -4.12 -28.59
N GLU A 48 13.63 -4.61 -29.57
CA GLU A 48 13.22 -4.59 -30.97
C GLU A 48 12.02 -5.51 -31.22
N GLU A 49 12.08 -6.74 -30.71
CA GLU A 49 10.96 -7.69 -30.77
C GLU A 49 9.75 -7.18 -29.97
N LEU A 50 9.97 -6.62 -28.77
CA LEU A 50 8.90 -5.98 -28.01
C LEU A 50 8.20 -4.89 -28.83
N ARG A 51 8.97 -4.01 -29.48
CA ARG A 51 8.43 -2.90 -30.28
C ARG A 51 7.62 -3.40 -31.47
N ALA A 52 8.05 -4.47 -32.11
CA ALA A 52 7.33 -5.08 -33.23
C ALA A 52 5.98 -5.69 -32.80
N ASN A 53 5.82 -6.04 -31.53
CA ASN A 53 4.58 -6.60 -30.96
C ASN A 53 3.65 -5.54 -30.34
N LEU A 54 3.98 -4.25 -30.43
CA LEU A 54 3.09 -3.18 -29.97
C LEU A 54 2.00 -2.91 -31.02
N THR A 55 0.75 -3.12 -30.63
CA THR A 55 -0.45 -2.84 -31.43
C THR A 55 -1.04 -1.48 -31.11
N GLU A 56 -2.06 -1.03 -31.87
CA GLU A 56 -2.71 0.28 -31.73
C GLU A 56 -3.61 0.40 -30.46
N GLU A 57 -3.17 -0.14 -29.33
CA GLU A 57 -3.90 -0.19 -28.07
C GLU A 57 -3.09 0.42 -26.90
N VAL A 58 -3.56 0.21 -25.68
CA VAL A 58 -2.80 0.53 -24.47
C VAL A 58 -2.06 -0.73 -24.01
N LEU A 59 -0.74 -0.68 -24.03
CA LEU A 59 0.14 -1.79 -23.70
C LEU A 59 1.24 -1.35 -22.72
N TYR A 60 1.64 -2.23 -21.83
CA TYR A 60 2.78 -2.00 -20.94
C TYR A 60 3.89 -3.01 -21.22
N GLY A 61 5.05 -2.52 -21.62
CA GLY A 61 6.21 -3.36 -21.90
C GLY A 61 7.18 -3.36 -20.73
N PHE A 62 7.74 -4.51 -20.38
CA PHE A 62 8.86 -4.58 -19.44
C PHE A 62 10.02 -5.31 -20.10
N VAL A 63 11.21 -4.69 -20.13
CA VAL A 63 12.36 -5.20 -20.88
C VAL A 63 13.66 -5.08 -20.08
N ARG A 64 14.51 -6.11 -20.19
CA ARG A 64 15.89 -6.13 -19.68
C ARG A 64 16.86 -5.82 -20.81
N ILE A 65 17.68 -4.79 -20.62
CA ILE A 65 18.77 -4.41 -21.54
C ILE A 65 20.04 -4.33 -20.69
N GLU A 66 21.01 -5.22 -20.97
CA GLU A 66 22.34 -5.21 -20.33
C GLU A 66 22.28 -5.07 -18.79
N GLY A 67 21.38 -5.82 -18.17
CA GLY A 67 21.23 -5.87 -16.71
C GLY A 67 20.41 -4.73 -16.09
N ARG A 68 19.95 -3.75 -16.87
CA ARG A 68 18.96 -2.74 -16.42
C ARG A 68 17.58 -3.05 -16.95
N PHE A 69 16.56 -2.54 -16.25
CA PHE A 69 15.16 -2.81 -16.57
C PHE A 69 14.40 -1.52 -16.87
N ALA A 70 13.70 -1.51 -18.00
CA ALA A 70 12.81 -0.42 -18.39
C ALA A 70 11.35 -0.88 -18.37
N LEU A 71 10.48 -0.03 -17.83
CA LEU A 71 9.03 -0.15 -17.96
C LEU A 71 8.54 0.87 -18.99
N LEU A 72 7.85 0.39 -20.01
CA LEU A 72 7.29 1.15 -21.10
C LEU A 72 5.78 1.19 -20.90
N ALA A 73 5.18 2.38 -20.84
CA ALA A 73 3.74 2.54 -20.96
C ALA A 73 3.43 3.11 -22.35
N TYR A 74 3.05 2.20 -23.26
CA TYR A 74 2.68 2.55 -24.62
C TYR A 74 1.17 2.83 -24.68
N VAL A 75 0.82 4.03 -25.14
CA VAL A 75 -0.57 4.48 -25.26
C VAL A 75 -0.78 4.97 -26.69
N SER A 76 -1.36 4.11 -27.55
CA SER A 76 -1.64 4.47 -28.94
C SER A 76 -2.43 5.77 -29.05
N GLU A 77 -2.16 6.56 -30.10
CA GLU A 77 -2.87 7.81 -30.35
C GLU A 77 -4.34 7.59 -30.72
N GLN A 78 -4.67 6.38 -31.21
CA GLN A 78 -6.02 5.98 -31.61
C GLN A 78 -6.96 5.71 -30.44
N VAL A 79 -6.44 5.60 -29.21
CA VAL A 79 -7.28 5.34 -28.02
C VAL A 79 -7.95 6.59 -27.49
N SER A 80 -9.18 6.45 -26.99
CA SER A 80 -9.96 7.57 -26.46
C SER A 80 -9.30 8.24 -25.23
N GLY A 81 -9.56 9.54 -25.03
CA GLY A 81 -8.98 10.30 -23.92
C GLY A 81 -9.24 9.68 -22.53
N LEU A 82 -10.43 9.09 -22.32
CA LEU A 82 -10.76 8.39 -21.08
C LEU A 82 -9.91 7.11 -20.91
N ARG A 83 -9.69 6.35 -22.00
CA ARG A 83 -8.83 5.17 -21.98
C ARG A 83 -7.37 5.56 -21.71
N ARG A 84 -6.88 6.69 -22.26
CA ARG A 84 -5.57 7.27 -21.95
C ARG A 84 -5.42 7.67 -20.48
N ALA A 85 -6.39 8.40 -19.94
CA ALA A 85 -6.37 8.81 -18.54
C ALA A 85 -6.35 7.59 -17.59
N ARG A 86 -7.17 6.57 -17.88
CA ARG A 86 -7.17 5.31 -17.14
C ARG A 86 -5.81 4.59 -17.23
N ALA A 87 -5.22 4.53 -18.42
CA ALA A 87 -3.90 3.94 -18.64
C ALA A 87 -2.82 4.58 -17.76
N LEU A 88 -2.80 5.91 -17.64
CA LEU A 88 -1.83 6.60 -16.79
C LEU A 88 -1.99 6.26 -15.29
N VAL A 89 -3.23 6.10 -14.83
CA VAL A 89 -3.52 5.70 -13.44
C VAL A 89 -3.09 4.24 -13.22
N HIS A 90 -3.47 3.34 -14.13
CA HIS A 90 -3.15 1.92 -14.02
C HIS A 90 -1.66 1.65 -14.21
N GLY A 91 -0.96 2.45 -15.02
CA GLY A 91 0.50 2.37 -15.20
C GLY A 91 1.28 2.55 -13.89
N LYS A 92 0.74 3.30 -12.92
CA LYS A 92 1.33 3.39 -11.56
C LYS A 92 1.22 2.07 -10.80
N ALA A 93 0.08 1.38 -10.93
CA ALA A 93 -0.13 0.07 -10.30
C ALA A 93 0.77 -1.01 -10.94
N VAL A 94 0.91 -0.98 -12.28
CA VAL A 94 1.84 -1.85 -13.02
C VAL A 94 3.28 -1.59 -12.59
N GLY A 95 3.69 -0.32 -12.47
CA GLY A 95 5.03 0.04 -11.99
C GLY A 95 5.31 -0.42 -10.56
N ALA A 96 4.30 -0.37 -9.68
CA ALA A 96 4.42 -0.88 -8.31
C ALA A 96 4.58 -2.41 -8.24
N LEU A 97 4.07 -3.15 -9.22
CA LEU A 97 4.27 -4.60 -9.33
C LEU A 97 5.74 -4.95 -9.65
N PHE A 98 6.39 -4.14 -10.50
CA PHE A 98 7.75 -4.37 -10.98
C PHE A 98 8.80 -3.60 -10.17
N LYS A 99 9.21 -4.20 -9.05
CA LYS A 99 10.16 -3.60 -8.08
C LYS A 99 11.54 -3.26 -8.65
N ASN A 100 11.98 -3.94 -9.72
CA ASN A 100 13.33 -3.78 -10.29
C ASN A 100 13.39 -2.75 -11.44
N THR A 101 12.35 -1.94 -11.63
CA THR A 101 12.30 -0.93 -12.70
C THR A 101 13.29 0.20 -12.44
N HIS A 102 14.20 0.46 -13.37
CA HIS A 102 15.18 1.55 -13.29
C HIS A 102 14.66 2.84 -13.92
N VAL A 103 13.94 2.72 -15.04
CA VAL A 103 13.33 3.85 -15.74
C VAL A 103 11.92 3.48 -16.18
N GLN A 104 11.01 4.45 -16.09
CA GLN A 104 9.68 4.35 -16.65
C GLN A 104 9.54 5.36 -17.79
N ILE A 105 9.12 4.88 -18.96
CA ILE A 105 8.99 5.67 -20.19
C ILE A 105 7.53 5.59 -20.63
N ASN A 106 6.86 6.74 -20.70
CA ASN A 106 5.52 6.84 -21.28
C ASN A 106 5.66 7.37 -22.70
N SER A 107 5.07 6.69 -23.68
CA SER A 107 5.12 7.13 -25.07
C SER A 107 3.86 6.74 -25.83
N SER A 108 3.47 7.56 -26.80
CA SER A 108 2.44 7.25 -27.79
C SER A 108 3.02 6.88 -29.16
N ASN A 109 4.34 7.04 -29.35
CA ASN A 109 4.99 6.86 -30.65
C ASN A 109 6.16 5.86 -30.57
N LEU A 110 6.15 4.89 -31.49
CA LEU A 110 7.16 3.85 -31.64
C LEU A 110 8.57 4.42 -31.90
N ALA A 111 8.68 5.62 -32.48
CA ALA A 111 9.96 6.29 -32.74
C ALA A 111 10.63 6.81 -31.46
N GLU A 112 9.90 6.98 -30.35
CA GLU A 112 10.51 7.30 -29.05
C GLU A 112 11.04 6.07 -28.33
N LEU A 113 10.60 4.88 -28.75
CA LEU A 113 11.01 3.59 -28.21
C LEU A 113 12.15 2.95 -29.02
N SER A 114 12.97 3.76 -29.69
CA SER A 114 14.18 3.26 -30.36
C SER A 114 15.23 2.80 -29.34
N ASP A 115 16.06 1.83 -29.73
CA ASP A 115 17.08 1.25 -28.86
C ASP A 115 18.02 2.33 -28.29
N GLU A 116 18.51 3.22 -29.13
CA GLU A 116 19.34 4.36 -28.71
C GLU A 116 18.68 5.23 -27.63
N LYS A 117 17.40 5.59 -27.81
CA LYS A 117 16.69 6.46 -26.86
C LYS A 117 16.46 5.76 -25.53
N VAL A 118 16.08 4.49 -25.56
CA VAL A 118 15.83 3.70 -24.34
C VAL A 118 17.15 3.44 -23.61
N ARG A 119 18.24 3.12 -24.32
CA ARG A 119 19.58 2.95 -23.74
C ARG A 119 20.13 4.24 -23.14
N ASN A 120 19.94 5.38 -23.81
CA ASN A 120 20.28 6.70 -23.28
C ASN A 120 19.52 7.00 -21.98
N ARG A 121 18.20 6.69 -21.94
CA ARG A 121 17.37 6.84 -20.74
C ARG A 121 17.77 5.90 -19.61
N LEU A 122 18.21 4.71 -19.96
CA LEU A 122 18.72 3.74 -19.00
C LEU A 122 20.14 4.06 -18.55
N GLY A 123 20.89 4.92 -19.25
CA GLY A 123 22.27 5.28 -18.92
C GLY A 123 23.30 4.21 -19.31
N LEU A 124 23.09 3.50 -20.43
CA LEU A 124 24.01 2.48 -20.99
C LEU A 124 24.68 2.97 -22.29
N VAL A 125 25.14 4.22 -22.27
CA VAL A 125 25.89 4.78 -23.38
C VAL A 125 27.34 4.31 -23.26
N ASP A 126 27.69 3.25 -23.98
CA ASP A 126 29.08 2.85 -24.22
C ASP A 126 29.62 3.63 -25.42
N GLY A 127 30.17 4.81 -25.16
CA GLY A 127 30.86 5.60 -26.16
C GLY A 127 31.77 6.63 -25.51
N PRO A 128 33.01 6.81 -26.01
CA PRO A 128 33.83 7.94 -25.58
C PRO A 128 33.08 9.25 -25.92
N PRO A 129 33.22 10.30 -25.11
CA PRO A 129 32.58 11.58 -25.39
C PRO A 129 33.06 12.06 -26.76
N THR A 130 32.16 12.10 -27.74
CA THR A 130 32.43 12.75 -29.01
C THR A 130 32.64 14.25 -28.74
N PRO A 131 33.73 14.85 -29.25
CA PRO A 131 33.94 16.28 -29.08
C PRO A 131 32.89 17.04 -29.89
N ASP A 132 32.06 17.80 -29.18
CA ASP A 132 31.32 18.92 -29.75
C ASP A 132 32.31 19.86 -30.48
N PRO A 133 32.03 20.30 -31.71
CA PRO A 133 32.76 21.39 -32.36
C PRO A 133 32.31 22.74 -31.76
N SER A 134 32.65 23.01 -30.50
CA SER A 134 32.79 24.37 -29.97
C SER A 134 33.42 24.32 -28.59
N GLY A 135 34.62 24.88 -28.52
CA GLY A 135 35.59 24.63 -27.47
C GLY A 135 35.13 24.92 -26.04
N SER A 136 35.62 24.09 -25.13
CA SER A 136 36.04 24.49 -23.79
C SER A 136 37.13 23.53 -23.29
N PRO A 137 38.18 24.01 -22.59
CA PRO A 137 39.40 23.23 -22.36
C PRO A 137 39.27 22.21 -21.22
N VAL A 138 40.05 21.14 -21.34
CA VAL A 138 40.22 20.00 -20.43
C VAL A 138 41.10 20.38 -19.21
N ILE A 139 41.07 19.50 -18.19
CA ILE A 139 42.14 19.14 -17.20
C ILE A 139 41.92 19.68 -15.76
N PRO A 140 42.26 18.97 -14.64
CA PRO A 140 42.41 17.51 -14.37
C PRO A 140 41.65 17.02 -13.10
N SER A 141 41.71 15.71 -12.88
CA SER A 141 41.35 14.99 -11.66
C SER A 141 42.32 15.17 -10.47
N SER A 142 41.76 14.97 -9.26
CA SER A 142 42.36 14.69 -7.93
C SER A 142 42.84 15.86 -7.05
N PRO A 143 42.88 15.73 -5.70
CA PRO A 143 42.76 14.51 -4.88
C PRO A 143 41.74 14.55 -3.72
N VAL A 144 41.55 13.37 -3.12
CA VAL A 144 40.84 13.08 -1.86
C VAL A 144 41.32 13.97 -0.69
N PRO A 145 40.45 14.38 0.24
CA PRO A 145 40.87 14.55 1.63
C PRO A 145 40.04 13.72 2.62
N VAL A 146 40.74 12.76 3.21
CA VAL A 146 40.83 12.41 4.64
C VAL A 146 39.76 12.98 5.60
N ALA A 147 39.00 12.05 6.16
CA ALA A 147 38.56 11.89 7.56
C ALA A 147 38.45 13.13 8.49
N ALA A 148 37.24 13.35 9.04
CA ALA A 148 36.98 13.68 10.45
C ALA A 148 35.47 13.47 10.77
N PRO A 149 35.03 13.42 12.05
CA PRO A 149 34.30 12.29 12.62
C PRO A 149 32.77 12.45 12.62
N ARG A 150 32.07 11.31 12.65
CA ARG A 150 30.61 11.24 12.82
C ARG A 150 30.22 11.68 14.24
N PRO A 151 29.17 12.52 14.41
CA PRO A 151 28.52 12.69 15.69
C PRO A 151 27.79 11.41 16.10
N MET A 152 27.94 11.07 17.37
CA MET A 152 27.48 9.84 18.00
C MET A 152 25.95 9.75 18.02
N THR A 153 25.44 8.57 17.66
CA THR A 153 24.07 8.13 17.97
C THR A 153 23.96 7.82 19.46
N PRO A 154 22.95 8.33 20.20
CA PRO A 154 22.61 7.76 21.50
C PRO A 154 21.90 6.41 21.29
N VAL A 155 22.58 5.37 21.76
CA VAL A 155 22.05 4.02 22.00
C VAL A 155 21.11 4.07 23.20
N SER A 156 19.87 3.60 23.02
CA SER A 156 18.97 3.29 24.13
C SER A 156 19.06 1.81 24.52
N PRO A 157 18.92 1.49 25.82
CA PRO A 157 19.41 0.25 26.40
C PRO A 157 18.46 -0.95 26.24
N THR A 158 19.08 -2.10 26.07
CA THR A 158 18.51 -3.44 26.25
C THR A 158 18.26 -3.71 27.74
N PRO A 159 17.13 -4.33 28.14
CA PRO A 159 16.96 -4.85 29.50
C PRO A 159 17.58 -6.26 29.65
N PRO A 160 18.10 -6.64 30.83
CA PRO A 160 18.58 -7.99 31.06
C PRO A 160 17.42 -8.96 31.34
N ALA A 161 17.42 -10.10 30.66
CA ALA A 161 16.72 -11.30 31.10
C ALA A 161 17.51 -11.98 32.23
N THR A 162 16.83 -12.58 33.21
CA THR A 162 17.05 -13.97 33.69
C THR A 162 16.10 -14.34 34.83
N PHE A 163 15.10 -15.15 34.45
CA PHE A 163 14.50 -16.34 35.08
C PHE A 163 14.14 -16.39 36.59
N HIS A 164 12.85 -16.54 36.89
CA HIS A 164 12.12 -17.83 37.08
C HIS A 164 10.74 -17.52 37.66
N ASN A 165 9.66 -18.03 37.08
CA ASN A 165 8.84 -19.08 37.68
C ASN A 165 7.53 -19.26 36.89
N ILE A 166 7.12 -20.51 36.85
CA ILE A 166 6.06 -21.11 36.05
C ILE A 166 4.71 -20.76 36.69
N ASN A 167 3.72 -20.27 35.92
CA ASN A 167 2.30 -20.55 36.15
C ASN A 167 1.43 -20.02 35.00
N THR A 168 1.05 -20.95 34.12
CA THR A 168 -0.11 -20.90 33.23
C THR A 168 -1.40 -21.06 34.06
N ALA A 169 -2.32 -20.09 33.98
CA ALA A 169 -3.68 -20.24 34.46
C ALA A 169 -4.66 -19.95 33.32
N THR A 170 -5.17 -21.04 32.77
CA THR A 170 -6.22 -21.14 31.76
C THR A 170 -7.60 -21.09 32.43
N ALA A 171 -8.60 -20.67 31.66
CA ALA A 171 -10.02 -20.50 31.99
C ALA A 171 -10.68 -21.59 32.87
N PRO A 172 -11.73 -21.26 33.66
CA PRO A 172 -12.54 -22.24 34.35
C PRO A 172 -13.67 -22.77 33.45
N THR A 173 -13.76 -24.09 33.34
CA THR A 173 -14.96 -24.82 32.92
C THR A 173 -15.29 -25.84 34.02
N PRO A 174 -16.55 -26.03 34.43
CA PRO A 174 -16.90 -26.94 35.52
C PRO A 174 -17.32 -28.34 35.02
N GLN A 175 -16.65 -29.38 35.52
CA GLN A 175 -17.12 -30.79 35.60
C GLN A 175 -16.48 -31.38 36.88
N SER A 176 -17.22 -31.81 37.90
CA SER A 176 -18.06 -33.02 38.04
C SER A 176 -17.28 -34.33 37.92
N VAL A 177 -16.73 -34.81 39.04
CA VAL A 177 -16.50 -36.23 39.41
C VAL A 177 -16.48 -36.29 40.95
N ALA A 178 -17.47 -36.91 41.59
CA ALA A 178 -17.52 -38.33 41.96
C ALA A 178 -16.48 -38.71 43.03
N SER A 179 -16.94 -38.80 44.28
CA SER A 179 -16.24 -39.47 45.37
C SER A 179 -16.76 -40.90 45.48
N GLU A 180 -15.89 -41.85 45.16
CA GLU A 180 -16.08 -43.28 45.37
C GLU A 180 -15.54 -43.65 46.77
N VAL A 181 -16.41 -44.19 47.62
CA VAL A 181 -16.04 -44.79 48.91
C VAL A 181 -15.88 -46.29 48.71
N SER A 182 -14.80 -46.80 49.29
CA SER A 182 -14.33 -48.18 49.24
C SER A 182 -15.28 -49.21 49.85
N SER A 183 -15.31 -50.37 49.17
CA SER A 183 -15.42 -51.77 49.67
C SER A 183 -16.75 -52.51 49.49
N PRO A 184 -16.68 -53.73 48.91
CA PRO A 184 -17.49 -54.84 49.41
C PRO A 184 -16.66 -56.14 49.57
N VAL A 185 -16.93 -56.90 50.64
CA VAL A 185 -16.81 -58.37 50.64
C VAL A 185 -18.02 -58.94 51.41
N ARG A 186 -18.67 -59.92 50.77
CA ARG A 186 -19.84 -60.71 51.21
C ARG A 186 -19.59 -61.45 52.53
N VAL A 187 -20.66 -61.79 53.26
CA VAL A 187 -21.03 -63.19 53.66
C VAL A 187 -22.45 -63.24 54.29
N ALA A 188 -23.22 -64.22 53.80
CA ALA A 188 -24.33 -65.01 54.38
C ALA A 188 -25.62 -64.39 54.98
N SER A 189 -26.76 -64.95 54.52
CA SER A 189 -28.06 -65.04 55.21
C SER A 189 -27.98 -65.85 56.53
N PRO A 190 -28.98 -65.77 57.44
CA PRO A 190 -30.17 -66.62 57.36
C PRO A 190 -31.50 -65.91 57.74
N ALA A 191 -32.60 -66.69 57.69
CA ALA A 191 -34.00 -66.31 57.53
C ALA A 191 -34.79 -66.01 58.86
N PRO A 192 -36.14 -66.13 58.91
CA PRO A 192 -37.11 -65.04 59.11
C PRO A 192 -37.78 -65.05 60.51
N PRO A 193 -38.84 -64.24 60.75
CA PRO A 193 -40.13 -64.92 60.88
C PRO A 193 -41.31 -64.21 60.20
N SER A 194 -42.32 -65.04 59.98
CA SER A 194 -43.64 -64.77 59.44
C SER A 194 -44.51 -63.85 60.30
N SER A 195 -45.16 -62.91 59.64
CA SER A 195 -46.53 -62.45 59.94
C SER A 195 -47.01 -61.73 58.68
N GLY A 196 -47.88 -62.28 57.85
CA GLY A 196 -49.28 -62.48 58.19
C GLY A 196 -50.03 -61.19 57.87
N GLY A 197 -50.59 -61.07 56.67
CA GLY A 197 -51.42 -59.92 56.29
C GLY A 197 -51.62 -59.80 54.79
N ALA A 198 -52.79 -60.19 54.32
CA ALA A 198 -53.24 -60.09 52.93
C ALA A 198 -53.45 -58.63 52.47
N SER A 199 -53.65 -58.47 51.14
CA SER A 199 -54.22 -57.31 50.40
C SER A 199 -53.19 -56.26 49.93
N THR A 200 -53.09 -55.77 48.68
CA THR A 200 -53.93 -55.75 47.45
C THR A 200 -53.05 -55.43 46.20
N PRO A 201 -53.48 -55.70 44.96
CA PRO A 201 -52.85 -55.19 43.71
C PRO A 201 -53.04 -53.68 43.48
N ARG A 202 -53.36 -52.90 44.52
CA ARG A 202 -53.67 -51.46 44.47
C ARG A 202 -52.49 -50.56 44.85
N THR A 203 -51.44 -51.12 45.48
CA THR A 203 -50.30 -50.37 46.03
C THR A 203 -49.20 -50.06 45.01
N GLU A 204 -48.86 -50.97 44.10
CA GLU A 204 -47.83 -50.74 43.06
C GLU A 204 -48.24 -49.65 42.06
N ARG A 205 -49.50 -49.67 41.62
CA ARG A 205 -50.04 -48.67 40.69
C ARG A 205 -50.03 -47.26 41.27
N GLN A 206 -50.12 -47.13 42.61
CA GLN A 206 -50.05 -45.88 43.34
C GLN A 206 -48.62 -45.32 43.39
N LEU A 207 -47.63 -46.20 43.61
CA LEU A 207 -46.20 -45.87 43.52
C LEU A 207 -45.77 -45.44 42.12
N GLU A 208 -46.28 -46.09 41.07
CA GLU A 208 -45.99 -45.70 39.68
C GLU A 208 -46.57 -44.32 39.32
N LEU A 209 -47.78 -44.01 39.80
CA LEU A 209 -48.40 -42.69 39.62
C LEU A 209 -47.60 -41.59 40.34
N GLU A 210 -47.17 -41.82 41.58
CA GLU A 210 -46.32 -40.88 42.32
C GLU A 210 -44.93 -40.71 41.69
N ALA A 211 -44.33 -41.79 41.17
CA ALA A 211 -43.05 -41.74 40.47
C ALA A 211 -43.15 -41.00 39.13
N ALA A 212 -44.25 -41.19 38.39
CA ALA A 212 -44.54 -40.46 37.16
C ALA A 212 -44.78 -38.96 37.44
N GLU A 213 -45.50 -38.62 38.51
CA GLU A 213 -45.73 -37.24 38.92
C GLU A 213 -44.42 -36.55 39.35
N ARG A 214 -43.55 -37.26 40.08
CA ARG A 214 -42.22 -36.75 40.46
C ARG A 214 -41.34 -36.48 39.24
N LYS A 215 -41.30 -37.39 38.27
CA LYS A 215 -40.58 -37.19 37.00
C LYS A 215 -41.12 -36.01 36.20
N MET A 216 -42.45 -35.87 36.12
CA MET A 216 -43.08 -34.75 35.42
C MET A 216 -42.75 -33.41 36.09
N ARG A 217 -42.71 -33.38 37.42
CA ARG A 217 -42.33 -32.18 38.21
C ARG A 217 -40.85 -31.81 38.03
N GLU A 218 -39.96 -32.79 38.07
CA GLU A 218 -38.51 -32.59 37.81
C GLU A 218 -38.25 -32.11 36.39
N GLU A 219 -38.97 -32.66 35.40
CA GLU A 219 -38.85 -32.25 34.02
C GLU A 219 -39.39 -30.82 33.79
N MET A 220 -40.54 -30.47 34.38
CA MET A 220 -41.03 -29.08 34.37
C MET A 220 -40.05 -28.12 35.03
N GLU A 221 -39.43 -28.50 36.15
CA GLU A 221 -38.44 -27.66 36.82
C GLU A 221 -37.17 -27.50 35.98
N ARG A 222 -36.72 -28.56 35.31
CA ARG A 222 -35.59 -28.54 34.37
C ARG A 222 -35.89 -27.66 33.16
N GLN A 223 -37.09 -27.75 32.59
CA GLN A 223 -37.52 -26.90 31.47
C GLN A 223 -37.56 -25.42 31.88
N LYS A 224 -38.13 -25.10 33.05
CA LYS A 224 -38.14 -23.73 33.60
C LYS A 224 -36.72 -23.20 33.82
N LYS A 225 -35.82 -24.00 34.41
CA LYS A 225 -34.40 -23.60 34.59
C LYS A 225 -33.69 -23.37 33.26
N ALA A 226 -33.92 -24.22 32.27
CA ALA A 226 -33.35 -24.08 30.94
C ALA A 226 -33.86 -22.83 30.20
N GLU A 227 -35.16 -22.52 30.34
CA GLU A 227 -35.76 -21.32 29.76
C GLU A 227 -35.20 -20.03 30.38
N VAL A 228 -35.07 -20.01 31.72
CA VAL A 228 -34.45 -18.87 32.43
C VAL A 228 -32.99 -18.67 32.01
N LEU A 229 -32.21 -19.75 31.93
CA LEU A 229 -30.82 -19.69 31.48
C LEU A 229 -30.70 -19.17 30.04
N LYS A 230 -31.57 -19.66 29.14
CA LYS A 230 -31.62 -19.20 27.74
C LYS A 230 -31.92 -17.71 27.66
N ARG A 231 -32.92 -17.24 28.42
CA ARG A 231 -33.30 -15.82 28.48
C ARG A 231 -32.18 -14.94 29.05
N GLN A 232 -31.48 -15.41 30.08
CA GLN A 232 -30.32 -14.70 30.64
C GLN A 232 -29.18 -14.61 29.61
N LYS A 233 -28.85 -15.70 28.92
CA LYS A 233 -27.81 -15.72 27.89
C LYS A 233 -28.16 -14.79 26.73
N GLU A 234 -29.40 -14.80 26.25
CA GLU A 234 -29.86 -13.91 25.18
C GLU A 234 -29.80 -12.43 25.59
N THR A 235 -30.14 -12.12 26.85
CA THR A 235 -30.04 -10.75 27.38
C THR A 235 -28.59 -10.29 27.47
N GLN A 236 -27.69 -11.13 28.01
CA GLN A 236 -26.25 -10.84 28.06
C GLN A 236 -25.64 -10.66 26.67
N GLU A 237 -26.04 -11.49 25.71
CA GLU A 237 -25.53 -11.38 24.34
C GLU A 237 -26.02 -10.09 23.66
N ARG A 238 -27.28 -9.70 23.89
CA ARG A 238 -27.81 -8.44 23.38
C ARG A 238 -27.07 -7.24 23.97
N GLU A 239 -26.83 -7.24 25.28
CA GLU A 239 -26.07 -6.19 25.96
C GLU A 239 -24.62 -6.12 25.48
N ALA A 240 -23.97 -7.27 25.28
CA ALA A 240 -22.61 -7.33 24.74
C ALA A 240 -22.52 -6.75 23.31
N ARG A 241 -23.45 -7.13 22.42
CA ARG A 241 -23.49 -6.56 21.06
C ARG A 241 -23.73 -5.06 21.07
N GLU A 242 -24.57 -4.56 21.97
CA GLU A 242 -24.83 -3.12 22.10
C GLU A 242 -23.58 -2.37 22.59
N GLN A 243 -22.86 -2.94 23.57
CA GLN A 243 -21.57 -2.39 24.04
C GLN A 243 -20.50 -2.39 22.94
N GLU A 244 -20.40 -3.45 22.15
CA GLU A 244 -19.46 -3.54 21.02
C GLU A 244 -19.76 -2.49 19.94
N LEU A 245 -21.03 -2.31 19.57
CA LEU A 245 -21.44 -1.30 18.59
C LEU A 245 -21.13 0.11 19.10
N PHE A 246 -21.36 0.37 20.38
CA PHE A 246 -21.04 1.66 20.99
C PHE A 246 -19.52 1.91 21.04
N ALA A 247 -18.73 0.91 21.43
CA ALA A 247 -17.27 0.99 21.44
C ALA A 247 -16.70 1.20 20.03
N HIS A 248 -17.21 0.47 19.04
CA HIS A 248 -16.82 0.62 17.64
C HIS A 248 -17.15 2.02 17.12
N LYS A 249 -18.33 2.55 17.43
CA LYS A 249 -18.72 3.92 17.05
C LYS A 249 -17.81 4.97 17.67
N GLN A 250 -17.48 4.85 18.96
CA GLN A 250 -16.52 5.75 19.61
C GLN A 250 -15.12 5.65 18.99
N ALA A 251 -14.65 4.45 18.66
CA ALA A 251 -13.34 4.25 18.03
C ALA A 251 -13.28 4.93 16.65
N GLN A 252 -14.33 4.79 15.83
CA GLN A 252 -14.42 5.46 14.53
C GLN A 252 -14.44 6.99 14.67
N GLU A 253 -15.19 7.52 15.65
CA GLU A 253 -15.25 8.96 15.88
C GLU A 253 -13.90 9.53 16.34
N LEU A 254 -13.20 8.81 17.23
CA LEU A 254 -11.86 9.18 17.68
C LEU A 254 -10.85 9.16 16.52
N GLU A 255 -10.90 8.14 15.67
CA GLU A 255 -10.02 8.03 14.50
C GLU A 255 -10.28 9.17 13.50
N GLN A 256 -11.54 9.47 13.22
CA GLN A 256 -11.92 10.56 12.33
C GLN A 256 -11.51 11.92 12.89
N LYS A 257 -11.67 12.13 14.21
CA LYS A 257 -11.19 13.34 14.88
C LYS A 257 -9.67 13.46 14.81
N ARG A 258 -8.92 12.38 15.04
CA ARG A 258 -7.46 12.35 14.93
C ARG A 258 -7.00 12.66 13.51
N LYS A 259 -7.67 12.12 12.49
CA LYS A 259 -7.38 12.39 11.09
C LYS A 259 -7.65 13.87 10.74
N ASN A 260 -8.80 14.40 11.13
CA ASN A 260 -9.14 15.80 10.91
C ASN A 260 -8.16 16.76 11.60
N GLU A 261 -7.73 16.42 12.83
CA GLU A 261 -6.73 17.20 13.57
C GLU A 261 -5.35 17.13 12.89
N SER A 262 -4.93 15.94 12.44
CA SER A 262 -3.70 15.75 11.66
C SER A 262 -3.73 16.56 10.36
N ASP A 263 -4.84 16.53 9.62
CA ASP A 263 -5.00 17.29 8.37
C ASP A 263 -4.99 18.79 8.63
N ARG A 264 -5.61 19.26 9.72
CA ARG A 264 -5.57 20.67 10.14
C ARG A 264 -4.14 21.08 10.52
N ALA A 265 -3.45 20.27 11.31
CA ALA A 265 -2.06 20.51 11.69
C ALA A 265 -1.13 20.55 10.47
N ALA A 266 -1.32 19.65 9.50
CA ALA A 266 -0.56 19.64 8.26
C ALA A 266 -0.78 20.91 7.42
N ARG A 267 -2.04 21.38 7.31
CA ARG A 267 -2.37 22.65 6.63
C ARG A 267 -1.76 23.85 7.35
N GLU A 268 -1.81 23.89 8.67
CA GLU A 268 -1.17 24.95 9.47
C GLU A 268 0.36 24.93 9.32
N ALA A 269 0.98 23.74 9.30
CA ALA A 269 2.41 23.59 9.06
C ALA A 269 2.81 24.08 7.66
N MET A 270 2.08 23.69 6.62
CA MET A 270 2.30 24.18 5.25
C MET A 270 2.15 25.70 5.16
N LYS A 271 1.13 26.27 5.82
CA LYS A 271 0.95 27.74 5.88
C LYS A 271 2.12 28.42 6.58
N LYS A 272 2.63 27.86 7.69
CA LYS A 272 3.83 28.39 8.38
C LYS A 272 5.06 28.33 7.48
N GLN A 273 5.27 27.22 6.76
CA GLN A 273 6.37 27.10 5.79
C GLN A 273 6.25 28.15 4.68
N LEU A 274 5.05 28.40 4.15
CA LEU A 274 4.83 29.45 3.15
C LEU A 274 5.15 30.85 3.69
N ILE A 275 4.74 31.16 4.92
CA ILE A 275 5.04 32.45 5.58
C ILE A 275 6.55 32.57 5.88
N GLU A 276 7.20 31.48 6.28
CA GLU A 276 8.64 31.44 6.51
C GLU A 276 9.42 31.62 5.20
N MET A 277 9.01 30.95 4.13
CA MET A 277 9.54 31.17 2.78
C MET A 277 9.29 32.61 2.29
N GLU A 278 8.17 33.22 2.66
CA GLU A 278 7.89 34.64 2.39
C GLU A 278 8.76 35.58 3.23
N LYS A 279 9.11 35.24 4.48
CA LYS A 279 10.10 36.01 5.27
C LYS A 279 11.50 35.87 4.71
N LEU A 280 11.83 34.69 4.18
CA LEU A 280 13.06 34.43 3.44
C LEU A 280 13.09 35.11 2.05
N ARG A 281 12.01 35.78 1.61
CA ARG A 281 11.95 36.56 0.35
C ARG A 281 12.95 37.72 0.30
N GLY A 282 13.60 38.07 1.41
CA GLY A 282 14.77 38.96 1.43
C GLY A 282 16.06 38.32 0.90
N SER A 283 16.15 36.99 0.90
CA SER A 283 17.19 36.17 0.29
C SER A 283 16.57 35.47 -0.93
N GLY A 284 16.76 36.06 -2.11
CA GLY A 284 16.06 35.70 -3.35
C GLY A 284 15.77 34.21 -3.55
N LEU A 285 14.51 33.89 -3.85
CA LEU A 285 14.08 32.54 -4.22
C LEU A 285 14.93 32.06 -5.40
N SER A 286 15.63 30.96 -5.23
CA SER A 286 16.46 30.38 -6.28
C SER A 286 16.33 28.87 -6.31
N GLY A 287 16.58 28.28 -7.47
CA GLY A 287 16.44 26.85 -7.64
C GLY A 287 16.40 26.48 -9.11
N TYR A 288 16.08 25.23 -9.40
CA TYR A 288 15.94 24.77 -10.77
C TYR A 288 14.48 24.83 -11.22
N ILE A 289 14.27 25.35 -12.43
CA ILE A 289 12.97 25.39 -13.09
C ILE A 289 13.14 24.93 -14.53
N THR A 290 12.15 24.24 -15.06
CA THR A 290 12.10 23.88 -16.48
C THR A 290 11.28 24.93 -17.20
N ILE A 291 11.91 25.66 -18.11
CA ILE A 291 11.25 26.73 -18.89
C ILE A 291 11.36 26.43 -20.37
N GLN A 292 10.35 26.83 -21.12
CA GLN A 292 10.40 26.94 -22.57
C GLN A 292 10.70 28.40 -22.91
N SER A 293 11.86 28.66 -23.52
CA SER A 293 12.26 30.02 -23.89
C SER A 293 11.59 30.44 -25.19
N HIS A 294 11.29 31.73 -25.33
CA HIS A 294 10.74 32.29 -26.56
C HIS A 294 11.68 31.99 -27.75
N GLY A 295 11.13 31.38 -28.81
CA GLY A 295 11.90 30.96 -29.99
C GLY A 295 12.57 29.58 -29.87
N SER A 296 12.39 28.84 -28.77
CA SER A 296 12.81 27.44 -28.66
C SER A 296 11.62 26.54 -28.37
N PRO A 297 11.35 25.51 -29.18
CA PRO A 297 10.30 24.55 -28.89
C PRO A 297 10.68 23.62 -27.72
N PHE A 298 11.94 23.66 -27.27
CA PHE A 298 12.45 22.73 -26.25
C PHE A 298 12.36 23.31 -24.84
N TRP A 299 11.88 22.46 -23.92
CA TRP A 299 11.94 22.70 -22.49
C TRP A 299 13.36 22.50 -21.98
N ARG A 300 13.91 23.48 -21.26
CA ARG A 300 15.26 23.42 -20.69
C ARG A 300 15.22 23.68 -19.20
N ARG A 301 15.96 22.87 -18.44
CA ARG A 301 16.20 23.10 -17.01
C ARG A 301 17.20 24.25 -16.87
N ARG A 302 16.82 25.28 -16.11
CA ARG A 302 17.62 26.48 -15.82
C ARG A 302 17.63 26.73 -14.33
N PHE A 303 18.74 27.26 -13.83
CA PHE A 303 18.79 27.76 -12.46
C PHE A 303 18.21 29.17 -12.46
N TYR A 304 17.16 29.42 -11.69
CA TYR A 304 16.58 30.75 -11.57
C TYR A 304 16.99 31.40 -10.26
N VAL A 305 17.07 32.72 -10.27
CA VAL A 305 17.16 33.55 -9.07
C VAL A 305 16.14 34.66 -9.21
N MET A 306 15.20 34.71 -8.28
CA MET A 306 14.21 35.77 -8.16
C MET A 306 14.73 36.84 -7.22
N ARG A 307 14.86 38.07 -7.71
CA ARG A 307 15.22 39.25 -6.93
C ARG A 307 14.18 40.32 -7.16
N GLY A 308 13.45 40.70 -6.11
CA GLY A 308 12.35 41.65 -6.22
C GLY A 308 11.28 41.17 -7.21
N GLN A 309 11.05 41.94 -8.27
CA GLN A 309 10.10 41.66 -9.36
C GLN A 309 10.78 41.12 -10.62
N ALA A 310 11.97 40.52 -10.51
CA ALA A 310 12.66 39.94 -11.65
C ALA A 310 13.07 38.49 -11.33
N ILE A 311 12.85 37.59 -12.28
CA ILE A 311 13.42 36.25 -12.31
C ILE A 311 14.53 36.24 -13.35
N SER A 312 15.77 36.06 -12.91
CA SER A 312 16.91 35.85 -13.81
C SER A 312 17.16 34.36 -13.96
N PHE A 313 17.39 33.89 -15.18
CA PHE A 313 17.67 32.49 -15.50
C PHE A 313 19.15 32.33 -15.90
N TYR A 314 19.78 31.30 -15.36
CA TYR A 314 21.19 30.97 -15.56
C TYR A 314 21.32 29.54 -16.09
N ARG A 315 22.49 29.22 -16.62
CA ARG A 315 22.79 27.87 -17.11
C ARG A 315 22.70 26.85 -15.97
N ASP A 316 23.30 27.19 -14.84
CA ASP A 316 23.34 26.41 -13.61
C ASP A 316 23.58 27.31 -12.39
N GLU A 317 23.75 26.71 -11.21
CA GLU A 317 23.93 27.42 -9.95
C GLU A 317 25.30 28.13 -9.83
N PHE A 318 26.32 27.64 -10.53
CA PHE A 318 27.71 28.08 -10.41
C PHE A 318 28.06 29.18 -11.42
N ASP A 319 27.39 29.19 -12.57
CA ASP A 319 27.52 30.23 -13.61
C ASP A 319 26.47 31.33 -13.46
N ARG A 320 26.64 32.18 -12.45
CA ARG A 320 25.76 33.35 -12.19
C ARG A 320 26.24 34.66 -12.82
N LYS A 321 27.29 34.63 -13.64
CA LYS A 321 27.94 35.84 -14.18
C LYS A 321 27.15 36.48 -15.32
N SER A 322 26.49 35.65 -16.13
CA SER A 322 25.65 36.09 -17.25
C SER A 322 24.29 35.39 -17.19
N ALA A 323 23.24 36.16 -16.89
CA ALA A 323 21.88 35.66 -17.01
C ALA A 323 21.57 35.38 -18.50
N ILE A 324 21.05 34.19 -18.79
CA ILE A 324 20.62 33.77 -20.12
C ILE A 324 19.38 34.56 -20.54
N SER A 325 18.46 34.76 -19.60
CA SER A 325 17.26 35.55 -19.80
C SER A 325 16.77 36.12 -18.48
N GLU A 326 16.02 37.21 -18.56
CA GLU A 326 15.41 37.85 -17.40
C GLU A 326 13.92 38.04 -17.68
N LEU A 327 13.09 37.58 -16.76
CA LEU A 327 11.65 37.76 -16.77
C LEU A 327 11.27 38.75 -15.68
N ARG A 328 10.79 39.93 -16.08
CA ARG A 328 10.23 40.89 -15.14
C ARG A 328 8.80 40.50 -14.81
N LEU A 329 8.56 40.19 -13.54
CA LEU A 329 7.25 39.99 -12.94
C LEU A 329 6.58 41.37 -12.74
N GLY A 330 6.18 41.98 -13.85
CA GLY A 330 5.36 43.18 -13.84
C GLY A 330 3.88 42.84 -13.61
N GLY A 331 3.16 43.74 -12.93
CA GLY A 331 1.71 43.63 -12.71
C GLY A 331 1.31 43.15 -11.31
N ARG A 332 0.07 43.43 -10.94
CA ARG A 332 -0.57 42.87 -9.74
C ARG A 332 -1.28 41.59 -10.18
N VAL A 333 -0.96 40.46 -9.57
CA VAL A 333 -1.74 39.22 -9.79
C VAL A 333 -3.17 39.51 -9.32
N VAL A 334 -4.11 39.57 -10.27
CA VAL A 334 -5.52 39.90 -9.99
C VAL A 334 -6.30 38.63 -9.67
N ASN A 335 -5.96 37.53 -10.34
CA ASN A 335 -6.59 36.23 -10.18
C ASN A 335 -5.55 35.13 -10.41
N ILE A 336 -5.75 33.96 -9.80
CA ILE A 336 -4.99 32.73 -10.04
C ILE A 336 -6.02 31.64 -10.32
N GLU A 337 -6.05 31.15 -11.56
CA GLU A 337 -6.97 30.08 -11.95
C GLU A 337 -6.20 28.77 -12.16
N ASP A 338 -6.83 27.65 -11.85
CA ASP A 338 -6.28 26.34 -12.18
C ASP A 338 -6.30 26.14 -13.70
N ALA A 339 -5.11 26.03 -14.30
CA ALA A 339 -4.92 25.79 -15.73
C ALA A 339 -4.64 24.31 -16.04
N SER A 340 -4.75 23.42 -15.05
CA SER A 340 -4.38 22.00 -15.20
C SER A 340 -5.20 21.30 -16.30
N LEU A 341 -6.42 21.75 -16.58
CA LEU A 341 -7.23 21.22 -17.68
C LEU A 341 -6.82 21.78 -19.05
N ASP A 342 -6.39 23.03 -19.10
CA ASP A 342 -5.99 23.72 -20.35
C ASP A 342 -4.62 23.25 -20.82
N CYS A 343 -3.67 23.14 -19.87
CA CYS A 343 -2.29 22.84 -20.15
C CYS A 343 -1.93 21.36 -19.94
N LEU A 344 -2.83 20.57 -19.32
CA LEU A 344 -2.60 19.18 -18.92
C LEU A 344 -1.35 19.00 -18.03
N ILE A 345 -0.95 20.05 -17.31
CA ILE A 345 0.18 20.06 -16.37
C ILE A 345 -0.40 20.15 -14.96
N PRO A 346 -0.17 19.15 -14.09
CA PRO A 346 -0.66 19.20 -12.71
C PRO A 346 -0.09 20.40 -11.96
N ASN A 347 -0.94 21.10 -11.21
CA ASN A 347 -0.59 22.33 -10.48
C ASN A 347 -0.11 23.46 -11.40
N SER A 348 -0.60 23.52 -12.64
CA SER A 348 -0.44 24.69 -13.48
C SER A 348 -1.49 25.74 -13.14
N PHE A 349 -1.08 27.00 -13.12
CA PHE A 349 -1.96 28.13 -12.88
C PHE A 349 -1.78 29.17 -13.99
N ARG A 350 -2.85 29.90 -14.31
CA ARG A 350 -2.82 31.03 -15.25
C ARG A 350 -3.27 32.32 -14.58
#